data_AF-A0A381N1Y2-F1
#
_entry.id   AF-A0A381N1Y2-F1
#
_cell.length_a   1.000
_cell.length_b   1.000
_cell.length_c   1.000
_cell.angle_alpha   90.00
_cell.angle_beta   90.00
_cell.angle_gamma   90.00
#
_symmetry.space_group_name_H-M   'P 1'
#
loop_
_entity.id
_entity.type
_entity.pdbx_description
1 polymer ?
#
loop_
_entity_poly.entity_id
_entity_poly.type
_entity_poly.pdbx_seq_one_letter_code
_entity_poly.pdbx_strand_id
1 'polypeptide(L)'
;MEESTTIPDPATIRRAPKVVLHDHLDGGLRPATVIELADLHGYDGLPSTDVDELAAWFVRGADRRDLGLYLETFAHTVGVMQQADACHRVAAECAADLAADGVVYAEVRYAPSLHTQQGLTLDEVIESVLAGFAEGSAGTGLTVGTLLTAMRTDTDSLQIAEAAVRYRDRGVVGFDIAGREAGYPPTLHLEAFQYLQRENFHFTIHAGEAFGPASIWEAIQFCGAERLGHGVRIVDDITTDANGSHRLGRLAAFVRNRRIPLELCPTSNVHTGAAASIAEHPIGTLRSLGFRVTVNTDNRLMSGVSMSSEFEALRDAFGWGLADFRWLTINGMKSAFAPFDQRLGIIEDVIKPGYAELVELGG
;
A
#
# COMPACT_ATOMS: atom_id res chain seq x y z
N MET A 1 -28.61 13.79 -5.08
CA MET A 1 -28.53 14.71 -3.93
C MET A 1 -27.05 14.92 -3.71
N GLU A 2 -26.51 16.02 -4.22
CA GLU A 2 -25.11 16.38 -3.99
C GLU A 2 -24.96 16.64 -2.49
N GLU A 3 -24.37 15.69 -1.76
CA GLU A 3 -23.83 15.99 -0.43
C GLU A 3 -22.85 17.15 -0.62
N SER A 4 -23.04 18.25 0.11
CA SER A 4 -22.15 19.41 0.08
C SER A 4 -20.70 18.95 0.32
N THR A 5 -19.82 19.17 -0.65
CA THR A 5 -18.40 18.82 -0.57
C THR A 5 -17.70 19.84 0.31
N THR A 6 -17.81 19.64 1.62
CA THR A 6 -17.01 20.38 2.60
C THR A 6 -15.54 20.07 2.33
N ILE A 7 -14.77 21.10 1.96
CA ILE A 7 -13.33 20.99 1.71
C ILE A 7 -12.63 21.00 3.07
N PRO A 8 -12.00 19.89 3.49
CA PRO A 8 -11.41 19.80 4.81
C PRO A 8 -10.03 20.47 4.87
N ASP A 9 -9.76 21.15 5.99
CA ASP A 9 -8.42 21.61 6.32
C ASP A 9 -7.50 20.43 6.71
N PRO A 10 -6.17 20.63 6.79
CA PRO A 10 -5.23 19.55 7.15
C PRO A 10 -5.54 18.87 8.50
N ALA A 11 -6.00 19.62 9.50
CA ALA A 11 -6.32 19.06 10.81
C ALA A 11 -7.53 18.11 10.75
N THR A 12 -8.54 18.48 9.95
CA THR A 12 -9.73 17.66 9.68
C THR A 12 -9.35 16.41 8.89
N ILE A 13 -8.49 16.53 7.87
CA ILE A 13 -7.97 15.37 7.12
C ILE A 13 -7.25 14.41 8.07
N ARG A 14 -6.40 14.91 8.98
CA ARG A 14 -5.70 14.05 9.94
C ARG A 14 -6.64 13.24 10.82
N ARG A 15 -7.74 13.85 11.27
CA ARG A 15 -8.77 13.17 12.08
C ARG A 15 -9.68 12.23 11.29
N ALA A 16 -9.76 12.37 9.97
CA ALA A 16 -10.63 11.53 9.15
C ALA A 16 -10.24 10.05 9.27
N PRO A 17 -11.21 9.12 9.48
CA PRO A 17 -10.92 7.70 9.43
C PRO A 17 -10.35 7.31 8.07
N LYS A 18 -9.20 6.63 8.07
CA LYS A 18 -8.52 6.16 6.86
C LYS A 18 -8.34 4.65 6.87
N VAL A 19 -8.26 4.07 5.68
CA VAL A 19 -7.95 2.65 5.47
C VAL A 19 -6.77 2.57 4.52
N VAL A 20 -5.76 1.79 4.89
CA VAL A 20 -4.54 1.56 4.11
C VAL A 20 -4.48 0.10 3.73
N LEU A 21 -4.36 -0.20 2.44
CA LEU A 21 -4.22 -1.56 1.93
C LEU A 21 -2.87 -1.83 1.28
N HIS A 22 -2.09 -0.79 1.04
CA HIS A 22 -0.83 -0.86 0.31
C HIS A 22 0.21 0.08 0.91
N ASP A 23 0.91 -0.43 1.91
CA ASP A 23 2.00 0.25 2.62
C ASP A 23 3.09 -0.78 2.92
N HIS A 24 4.31 -0.55 2.46
CA HIS A 24 5.45 -1.43 2.67
C HIS A 24 6.20 -1.03 3.94
N LEU A 25 6.36 -1.98 4.87
CA LEU A 25 7.05 -1.75 6.13
C LEU A 25 8.53 -1.41 5.90
N ASP A 26 9.19 -2.18 5.03
CA ASP A 26 10.59 -2.06 4.61
C ASP A 26 10.85 -0.82 3.73
N GLY A 27 9.80 -0.13 3.28
CA GLY A 27 9.84 1.19 2.64
C GLY A 27 9.30 2.34 3.50
N GLY A 28 8.94 2.06 4.76
CA GLY A 28 8.12 2.95 5.61
C GLY A 28 8.77 3.41 6.92
N LEU A 29 10.07 3.19 7.11
CA LEU A 29 10.82 3.51 8.33
C LEU A 29 10.86 5.02 8.60
N ARG A 30 11.01 5.42 9.86
CA ARG A 30 11.37 6.80 10.20
C ARG A 30 12.87 7.03 9.88
N PRO A 31 13.25 8.19 9.30
CA PRO A 31 14.67 8.47 9.00
C PRO A 31 15.58 8.41 10.25
N ALA A 32 15.10 8.90 11.39
CA ALA A 32 15.83 8.81 12.66
C ALA A 32 16.06 7.36 13.09
N THR A 33 15.05 6.49 12.95
CA THR A 33 15.16 5.06 13.26
C THR A 33 16.15 4.36 12.34
N VAL A 34 16.23 4.73 11.06
CA VAL A 34 17.26 4.20 10.14
C VAL A 34 18.66 4.49 10.68
N ILE A 35 18.92 5.73 11.12
CA ILE A 35 20.22 6.15 11.66
C ILE A 35 20.54 5.41 12.96
N GLU A 36 19.57 5.33 13.87
CA GLU A 36 19.74 4.66 15.17
C GLU A 36 19.99 3.15 15.03
N LEU A 37 19.25 2.46 14.15
CA LEU A 37 19.46 1.04 13.88
C LEU A 37 20.78 0.80 13.15
N ALA A 38 21.19 1.71 12.27
CA ALA A 38 22.48 1.63 11.62
C ALA A 38 23.64 1.70 12.62
N ASP A 39 23.60 2.63 13.57
CA ASP A 39 24.59 2.72 14.65
C ASP A 39 24.56 1.48 15.55
N LEU A 40 23.36 1.05 15.98
CA LEU A 40 23.18 -0.08 16.89
C LEU A 40 23.70 -1.41 16.32
N HIS A 41 23.48 -1.65 15.03
CA HIS A 41 23.84 -2.91 14.37
C HIS A 41 25.10 -2.81 13.51
N GLY A 42 25.79 -1.67 13.52
CA GLY A 42 27.06 -1.47 12.81
C GLY A 42 26.93 -1.42 11.29
N TYR A 43 25.82 -0.90 10.76
CA TYR A 43 25.65 -0.64 9.33
C TYR A 43 26.23 0.73 8.95
N ASP A 44 27.30 0.75 8.17
CA ASP A 44 28.06 1.96 7.80
C ASP A 44 27.73 2.50 6.39
N GLY A 45 26.76 1.88 5.71
CA GLY A 45 26.41 2.21 4.33
C GLY A 45 25.57 3.46 4.12
N LEU A 46 25.14 4.16 5.18
CA LEU A 46 24.22 5.30 5.06
C LEU A 46 24.88 6.51 4.35
N PRO A 47 24.14 7.20 3.47
CA PRO A 47 24.65 8.37 2.75
C PRO A 47 24.74 9.64 3.62
N SER A 48 23.99 9.70 4.73
CA SER A 48 24.08 10.73 5.76
C SER A 48 23.57 10.17 7.09
N THR A 49 24.04 10.74 8.20
CA THR A 49 23.54 10.49 9.56
C THR A 49 22.78 11.70 10.12
N ASP A 50 22.56 12.74 9.32
CA ASP A 50 21.60 13.79 9.63
C ASP A 50 20.20 13.36 9.18
N VAL A 51 19.21 13.53 10.07
CA VAL A 51 17.84 13.04 9.88
C VAL A 51 17.17 13.68 8.65
N ASP A 52 17.32 15.00 8.51
CA ASP A 52 16.66 15.76 7.44
C ASP A 52 17.35 15.52 6.10
N GLU A 53 18.69 15.46 6.08
CA GLU A 53 19.45 15.12 4.88
C GLU A 53 19.15 13.70 4.39
N LEU A 54 19.07 12.73 5.30
CA LEU A 54 18.75 11.34 4.97
C LEU A 54 17.33 11.21 4.43
N ALA A 55 16.35 11.85 5.09
CA ALA A 55 14.97 11.88 4.60
C ALA A 55 14.90 12.45 3.18
N ALA A 56 15.55 13.59 2.94
CA ALA A 56 15.59 14.20 1.63
C ALA A 56 16.36 13.36 0.60
N TRP A 57 17.36 12.59 1.02
CA TRP A 57 18.07 11.65 0.14
C TRP A 57 17.16 10.52 -0.33
N PHE A 58 16.35 9.93 0.57
CA PHE A 58 15.38 8.90 0.20
C PHE A 58 14.37 9.42 -0.83
N VAL A 59 13.77 10.60 -0.59
CA VAL A 59 12.81 11.20 -1.53
C VAL A 59 13.44 11.48 -2.90
N ARG A 60 14.64 12.06 -2.95
CA ARG A 60 15.34 12.29 -4.23
C ARG A 60 15.71 10.99 -4.95
N GLY A 61 16.01 9.94 -4.20
CA GLY A 61 16.28 8.61 -4.74
C GLY A 61 15.01 7.93 -5.26
N ALA A 62 13.84 8.24 -4.72
CA ALA A 62 12.57 7.70 -5.19
C ALA A 62 11.97 8.47 -6.38
N ASP A 63 11.94 9.81 -6.32
CA ASP A 63 11.36 10.66 -7.37
C ASP A 63 12.26 10.77 -8.61
N ARG A 64 12.39 9.64 -9.32
CA ARG A 64 13.22 9.51 -10.53
C ARG A 64 12.46 9.13 -11.79
N ARG A 65 11.12 9.01 -11.68
CA ARG A 65 10.19 8.65 -12.77
C ARG A 65 10.50 7.31 -13.40
N ASP A 66 11.03 6.40 -12.59
CA ASP A 66 11.41 5.05 -12.99
C ASP A 66 11.34 4.12 -11.79
N LEU A 67 10.58 3.03 -11.91
CA LEU A 67 10.42 2.04 -10.85
C LEU A 67 11.73 1.34 -10.47
N GLY A 68 12.60 1.04 -11.45
CA GLY A 68 13.87 0.37 -11.18
C GLY A 68 14.78 1.24 -10.31
N LEU A 69 14.87 2.52 -10.65
CA LEU A 69 15.60 3.51 -9.85
C LEU A 69 14.95 3.73 -8.48
N TYR A 70 13.62 3.83 -8.40
CA TYR A 70 12.91 3.98 -7.13
C TYR A 70 13.35 2.94 -6.07
N LEU A 71 13.47 1.68 -6.50
CA LEU A 71 13.80 0.54 -5.64
C LEU A 71 15.25 0.53 -5.11
N GLU A 72 16.19 1.26 -5.72
CA GLU A 72 17.60 1.26 -5.29
C GLU A 72 17.79 1.73 -3.84
N THR A 73 16.89 2.60 -3.37
CA THR A 73 16.94 3.20 -2.03
C THR A 73 16.70 2.19 -0.90
N PHE A 74 16.02 1.06 -1.19
CA PHE A 74 15.74 0.01 -0.20
C PHE A 74 16.99 -0.68 0.34
N ALA A 75 18.14 -0.57 -0.34
CA ALA A 75 19.39 -1.16 0.13
C ALA A 75 19.73 -0.74 1.58
N HIS A 76 19.38 0.48 1.98
CA HIS A 76 19.62 0.96 3.34
C HIS A 76 18.58 0.48 4.34
N THR A 77 17.29 0.52 3.99
CA THR A 77 16.23 0.08 4.92
C THR A 77 16.28 -1.42 5.17
N VAL A 78 16.51 -2.21 4.11
CA VAL A 78 16.79 -3.65 4.24
C VAL A 78 18.05 -3.89 5.06
N GLY A 79 19.12 -3.11 4.82
CA GLY A 79 20.39 -3.24 5.53
C GLY A 79 20.30 -3.06 7.05
N VAL A 80 19.44 -2.15 7.52
CA VAL A 80 19.26 -1.90 8.96
C VAL A 80 18.21 -2.81 9.62
N MET A 81 17.41 -3.54 8.84
CA MET A 81 16.36 -4.46 9.31
C MET A 81 16.80 -5.93 9.27
N GLN A 82 18.06 -6.22 9.61
CA GLN A 82 18.59 -7.60 9.61
C GLN A 82 18.55 -8.27 10.99
N GLN A 83 18.03 -7.58 12.01
CA GLN A 83 17.92 -8.07 13.39
C GLN A 83 16.46 -8.07 13.86
N ALA A 84 16.12 -8.97 14.79
CA ALA A 84 14.74 -9.17 15.23
C ALA A 84 14.17 -7.92 15.92
N ASP A 85 14.98 -7.25 16.75
CA ASP A 85 14.62 -6.02 17.43
C ASP A 85 14.42 -4.84 16.45
N ALA A 86 15.20 -4.77 15.37
CA ALA A 86 14.99 -3.82 14.29
C ALA A 86 13.63 -4.04 13.60
N CYS A 87 13.32 -5.28 13.21
CA CYS A 87 12.03 -5.63 12.59
C CYS A 87 10.85 -5.31 13.50
N HIS A 88 10.97 -5.65 14.79
CA HIS A 88 10.00 -5.35 15.82
C HIS A 88 9.76 -3.85 15.98
N ARG A 89 10.84 -3.07 16.17
CA ARG A 89 10.78 -1.63 16.35
C ARG A 89 10.13 -0.93 15.17
N VAL A 90 10.54 -1.27 13.94
CA VAL A 90 9.99 -0.66 12.72
C VAL A 90 8.50 -0.95 12.59
N ALA A 91 8.05 -2.17 12.92
CA ALA A 91 6.62 -2.53 12.93
C ALA A 91 5.83 -1.76 14.00
N ALA A 92 6.36 -1.62 15.21
CA ALA A 92 5.73 -0.85 16.28
C ALA A 92 5.59 0.63 15.93
N GLU A 93 6.65 1.24 15.39
CA GLU A 93 6.62 2.62 14.94
C GLU A 93 5.65 2.84 13.78
N CYS A 94 5.60 1.90 12.83
CA CYS A 94 4.65 1.92 11.72
C CYS A 94 3.19 1.94 12.20
N ALA A 95 2.82 1.03 13.11
CA ALA A 95 1.47 1.00 13.66
C ALA A 95 1.14 2.28 14.44
N ALA A 96 2.07 2.78 15.24
CA ALA A 96 1.88 4.03 16.00
C ALA A 96 1.68 5.24 15.06
N ASP A 97 2.46 5.34 13.99
CA ASP A 97 2.35 6.44 13.00
C ASP A 97 1.02 6.38 12.24
N LEU A 98 0.61 5.19 11.79
CA LEU A 98 -0.68 5.00 11.12
C LEU A 98 -1.85 5.36 12.04
N ALA A 99 -1.82 4.92 13.29
CA ALA A 99 -2.86 5.25 14.27
C ALA A 99 -2.91 6.77 14.54
N ALA A 100 -1.75 7.42 14.69
CA ALA A 100 -1.65 8.86 14.87
C ALA A 100 -2.14 9.65 13.64
N ASP A 101 -2.09 9.05 12.45
CA ASP A 101 -2.58 9.61 11.19
C ASP A 101 -4.05 9.25 10.90
N GLY A 102 -4.81 8.81 11.91
CA GLY A 102 -6.26 8.54 11.81
C GLY A 102 -6.59 7.28 11.01
N VAL A 103 -5.63 6.40 10.76
CA VAL A 103 -5.88 5.10 10.13
C VAL A 103 -6.57 4.19 11.14
N VAL A 104 -7.69 3.60 10.74
CA VAL A 104 -8.49 2.69 11.57
C VAL A 104 -8.31 1.23 11.17
N TYR A 105 -7.85 0.99 9.93
CA TYR A 105 -7.48 -0.33 9.45
C TYR A 105 -6.31 -0.24 8.48
N ALA A 106 -5.30 -1.07 8.67
CA ALA A 106 -4.13 -1.17 7.80
C ALA A 106 -3.83 -2.61 7.42
N GLU A 107 -3.47 -2.81 6.16
CA GLU A 107 -2.78 -3.99 5.65
C GLU A 107 -1.39 -3.58 5.19
N VAL A 108 -0.40 -3.86 6.04
CA VAL A 108 1.01 -3.51 5.79
C VAL A 108 1.71 -4.72 5.18
N ARG A 109 2.56 -4.51 4.18
CA ARG A 109 3.27 -5.59 3.48
C ARG A 109 4.78 -5.43 3.64
N TYR A 110 5.52 -6.51 3.46
CA TYR A 110 6.99 -6.49 3.45
C TYR A 110 7.52 -7.81 2.90
N ALA A 111 8.77 -7.84 2.46
CA ALA A 111 9.40 -9.06 1.96
C ALA A 111 10.25 -9.72 3.05
N PRO A 112 9.74 -10.71 3.80
CA PRO A 112 10.48 -11.31 4.92
C PRO A 112 11.83 -11.91 4.50
N SER A 113 11.95 -12.43 3.26
CA SER A 113 13.22 -12.99 2.76
C SER A 113 14.32 -11.96 2.56
N LEU A 114 14.01 -10.66 2.47
CA LEU A 114 15.03 -9.61 2.42
C LEU A 114 15.73 -9.41 3.78
N HIS A 115 15.11 -9.86 4.87
CA HIS A 115 15.58 -9.65 6.24
C HIS A 115 16.30 -10.86 6.85
N THR A 116 16.65 -11.86 6.03
CA THR A 116 17.31 -13.10 6.48
C THR A 116 18.81 -13.14 6.19
N GLN A 117 19.41 -12.06 5.69
CA GLN A 117 20.80 -12.07 5.20
C GLN A 117 21.83 -12.16 6.33
N GLN A 118 21.46 -11.78 7.57
CA GLN A 118 22.31 -11.90 8.76
C GLN A 118 21.87 -12.99 9.74
N GLY A 119 21.12 -13.99 9.25
CA GLY A 119 20.88 -15.24 9.98
C GLY A 119 19.52 -15.37 10.64
N LEU A 120 18.64 -14.36 10.56
CA LEU A 120 17.23 -14.55 10.93
C LEU A 120 16.58 -15.57 10.00
N THR A 121 15.71 -16.40 10.57
CA THR A 121 14.77 -17.22 9.83
C THR A 121 13.56 -16.40 9.39
N LEU A 122 12.85 -16.86 8.34
CA LEU A 122 11.58 -16.23 7.92
C LEU A 122 10.59 -16.10 9.08
N ASP A 123 10.48 -17.14 9.91
CA ASP A 123 9.56 -17.17 11.04
C ASP A 123 9.95 -16.14 12.11
N GLU A 124 11.25 -15.98 12.43
CA GLU A 124 11.71 -14.95 13.37
C GLU A 124 11.41 -13.52 12.88
N VAL A 125 11.57 -13.25 11.57
CA VAL A 125 11.19 -11.96 10.99
C VAL A 125 9.67 -11.73 11.14
N ILE A 126 8.86 -12.73 10.77
CA ILE A 126 7.39 -12.65 10.84
C ILE A 126 6.92 -12.43 12.28
N GLU A 127 7.44 -13.19 13.22
CA GLU A 127 7.05 -13.07 14.63
C GLU A 127 7.46 -11.72 15.23
N SER A 128 8.64 -11.20 14.85
CA SER A 128 9.10 -9.88 15.28
C SER A 128 8.19 -8.76 14.77
N VAL A 129 7.82 -8.81 13.48
CA VAL A 129 6.92 -7.82 12.87
C VAL A 129 5.52 -7.88 13.49
N LEU A 130 4.95 -9.08 13.66
CA LEU A 130 3.64 -9.26 14.29
C LEU A 130 3.62 -8.74 15.75
N ALA A 131 4.68 -9.02 16.52
CA ALA A 131 4.82 -8.50 17.88
C ALA A 131 4.90 -6.96 17.88
N GLY A 132 5.64 -6.37 16.94
CA GLY A 132 5.77 -4.92 16.82
C GLY A 132 4.44 -4.26 16.48
N PHE A 133 3.69 -4.79 15.50
CA PHE A 133 2.35 -4.29 15.20
C PHE A 133 1.41 -4.40 16.40
N ALA A 134 1.47 -5.48 17.17
CA ALA A 134 0.67 -5.63 18.38
C ALA A 134 1.02 -4.57 19.43
N GLU A 135 2.31 -4.29 19.65
CA GLU A 135 2.78 -3.23 20.56
C GLU A 135 2.33 -1.84 20.08
N GLY A 136 2.63 -1.49 18.83
CA GLY A 136 2.34 -0.16 18.29
C GLY A 136 0.86 0.15 18.12
N SER A 137 0.01 -0.89 18.00
CA SER A 137 -1.44 -0.74 17.93
C SER A 137 -2.11 -0.74 19.31
N ALA A 138 -1.41 -1.14 20.38
CA ALA A 138 -2.01 -1.32 21.70
C ALA A 138 -2.60 -0.01 22.23
N GLY A 139 -3.87 -0.05 22.66
CA GLY A 139 -4.57 1.13 23.17
C GLY A 139 -5.02 2.14 22.10
N THR A 140 -4.78 1.85 20.83
CA THR A 140 -5.27 2.66 19.69
C THR A 140 -6.56 2.07 19.11
N GLY A 141 -7.20 2.80 18.18
CA GLY A 141 -8.32 2.29 17.37
C GLY A 141 -7.90 1.56 16.09
N LEU A 142 -6.60 1.37 15.86
CA LEU A 142 -6.06 0.77 14.65
C LEU A 142 -6.16 -0.76 14.72
N THR A 143 -6.68 -1.38 13.66
CA THR A 143 -6.48 -2.80 13.38
C THR A 143 -5.43 -2.95 12.29
N VAL A 144 -4.39 -3.76 12.53
CA VAL A 144 -3.35 -4.08 11.54
C VAL A 144 -3.39 -5.56 11.18
N GLY A 145 -3.49 -5.85 9.89
CA GLY A 145 -3.11 -7.13 9.30
C GLY A 145 -1.83 -6.96 8.48
N THR A 146 -1.10 -8.05 8.24
CA THR A 146 0.10 -8.00 7.40
C THR A 146 0.00 -8.90 6.18
N LEU A 147 0.65 -8.52 5.08
CA LEU A 147 0.87 -9.37 3.92
C LEU A 147 2.34 -9.76 3.84
N LEU A 148 2.62 -11.02 3.47
CA LEU A 148 3.98 -11.44 3.15
C LEU A 148 4.20 -11.33 1.65
N THR A 149 5.21 -10.58 1.26
CA THR A 149 5.55 -10.29 -0.12
C THR A 149 6.68 -11.19 -0.59
N ALA A 150 6.53 -11.87 -1.72
CA ALA A 150 7.65 -12.46 -2.43
C ALA A 150 8.21 -11.48 -3.48
N MET A 151 9.51 -11.51 -3.70
CA MET A 151 10.15 -10.66 -4.70
C MET A 151 10.02 -11.29 -6.09
N ARG A 152 9.54 -10.52 -7.07
CA ARG A 152 9.38 -10.93 -8.48
C ARG A 152 10.67 -11.43 -9.12
N THR A 153 11.80 -10.94 -8.62
CA THR A 153 13.13 -11.26 -9.12
C THR A 153 13.70 -12.56 -8.55
N ASP A 154 13.06 -13.10 -7.50
CA ASP A 154 13.49 -14.30 -6.79
C ASP A 154 12.57 -15.49 -7.09
N THR A 155 12.97 -16.68 -6.64
CA THR A 155 12.29 -17.95 -6.93
C THR A 155 11.62 -18.58 -5.71
N ASP A 156 11.59 -17.89 -4.57
CA ASP A 156 11.13 -18.37 -3.27
C ASP A 156 9.62 -18.16 -3.01
N SER A 157 8.87 -17.64 -3.98
CA SER A 157 7.45 -17.27 -3.81
C SER A 157 6.55 -18.35 -3.20
N LEU A 158 6.77 -19.64 -3.50
CA LEU A 158 5.99 -20.72 -2.88
C LEU A 158 6.31 -20.84 -1.39
N GLN A 159 7.58 -20.73 -0.98
CA GLN A 159 7.98 -20.79 0.42
C GLN A 159 7.38 -19.62 1.23
N ILE A 160 7.34 -18.42 0.63
CA ILE A 160 6.72 -17.25 1.25
C ILE A 160 5.19 -17.42 1.34
N ALA A 161 4.54 -17.97 0.31
CA ALA A 161 3.12 -18.28 0.34
C ALA A 161 2.77 -19.32 1.41
N GLU A 162 3.56 -20.39 1.55
CA GLU A 162 3.43 -21.37 2.63
C GLU A 162 3.59 -20.71 4.01
N ALA A 163 4.55 -19.79 4.17
CA ALA A 163 4.69 -19.01 5.40
C ALA A 163 3.44 -18.17 5.68
N ALA A 164 2.92 -17.48 4.66
CA ALA A 164 1.73 -16.65 4.84
C ALA A 164 0.53 -17.46 5.31
N VAL A 165 0.33 -18.64 4.72
CA VAL A 165 -0.72 -19.59 5.10
C VAL A 165 -0.51 -20.17 6.51
N ARG A 166 0.74 -20.42 6.95
CA ARG A 166 1.03 -20.88 8.33
C ARG A 166 0.62 -19.84 9.38
N TYR A 167 0.73 -18.55 9.07
CA TYR A 167 0.44 -17.45 10.00
C TYR A 167 -0.93 -16.79 9.81
N ARG A 168 -1.81 -17.38 8.99
CA ARG A 168 -3.13 -16.82 8.62
C ARG A 168 -4.03 -16.46 9.80
N ASP A 169 -3.92 -17.20 10.90
CA ASP A 169 -4.72 -17.02 12.12
C ASP A 169 -3.96 -16.21 13.20
N ARG A 170 -2.80 -15.66 12.85
CA ARG A 170 -1.89 -14.92 13.76
C ARG A 170 -1.63 -13.48 13.34
N GLY A 171 -2.34 -12.97 12.32
CA GLY A 171 -2.23 -11.58 11.85
C GLY A 171 -1.70 -11.41 10.43
N VAL A 172 -1.23 -12.49 9.78
CA VAL A 172 -0.97 -12.47 8.33
C VAL A 172 -2.30 -12.66 7.61
N VAL A 173 -2.75 -11.67 6.83
CA VAL A 173 -4.07 -11.68 6.18
C VAL A 173 -4.00 -11.84 4.67
N GLY A 174 -2.81 -11.86 4.09
CA GLY A 174 -2.65 -12.17 2.68
C GLY A 174 -1.20 -12.33 2.22
N PHE A 175 -1.06 -12.50 0.92
CA PHE A 175 0.21 -12.61 0.20
C PHE A 175 0.28 -11.56 -0.93
N ASP A 176 1.49 -11.19 -1.32
CA ASP A 176 1.75 -10.29 -2.45
C ASP A 176 3.01 -10.73 -3.24
N ILE A 177 3.15 -10.22 -4.46
CA ILE A 177 4.43 -10.17 -5.16
C ILE A 177 4.77 -8.73 -5.55
N ALA A 178 6.01 -8.30 -5.31
CA ALA A 178 6.48 -6.94 -5.58
C ALA A 178 7.88 -6.92 -6.20
N GLY A 179 8.42 -5.72 -6.41
CA GLY A 179 9.69 -5.49 -7.09
C GLY A 179 9.50 -5.19 -8.58
N ARG A 180 10.59 -5.27 -9.34
CA ARG A 180 10.62 -4.87 -10.75
C ARG A 180 9.58 -5.64 -11.57
N GLU A 181 8.62 -4.92 -12.15
CA GLU A 181 7.52 -5.53 -12.93
C GLU A 181 7.97 -5.93 -14.35
N ALA A 182 8.61 -5.02 -15.09
CA ALA A 182 9.00 -5.25 -16.46
C ALA A 182 10.09 -6.34 -16.57
N GLY A 183 9.76 -7.43 -17.27
CA GLY A 183 10.62 -8.61 -17.44
C GLY A 183 10.36 -9.74 -16.45
N TYR A 184 9.51 -9.53 -15.43
CA TYR A 184 9.21 -10.51 -14.39
C TYR A 184 7.70 -10.71 -14.27
N PRO A 185 7.05 -11.38 -15.24
CA PRO A 185 5.61 -11.53 -15.25
C PRO A 185 5.12 -12.33 -14.04
N PRO A 186 3.90 -12.04 -13.54
CA PRO A 186 3.36 -12.75 -12.36
C PRO A 186 3.20 -14.26 -12.59
N THR A 187 3.09 -14.69 -13.85
CA THR A 187 2.99 -16.10 -14.24
C THR A 187 4.21 -16.95 -13.86
N LEU A 188 5.37 -16.35 -13.56
CA LEU A 188 6.53 -17.06 -13.00
C LEU A 188 6.28 -17.59 -11.57
N HIS A 189 5.28 -17.06 -10.87
CA HIS A 189 4.94 -17.43 -9.49
C HIS A 189 3.63 -18.22 -9.41
N LEU A 190 3.19 -18.83 -10.52
CA LEU A 190 1.88 -19.48 -10.62
C LEU A 190 1.66 -20.58 -9.57
N GLU A 191 2.70 -21.32 -9.21
CA GLU A 191 2.62 -22.37 -8.20
C GLU A 191 2.22 -21.82 -6.82
N ALA A 192 2.78 -20.67 -6.43
CA ALA A 192 2.43 -19.99 -5.18
C ALA A 192 0.95 -19.55 -5.19
N PHE A 193 0.49 -18.93 -6.27
CA PHE A 193 -0.91 -18.51 -6.39
C PHE A 193 -1.89 -19.69 -6.37
N GLN A 194 -1.56 -20.79 -7.06
CA GLN A 194 -2.39 -22.00 -7.02
C GLN A 194 -2.41 -22.64 -5.63
N TYR A 195 -1.30 -22.59 -4.88
CA TYR A 195 -1.27 -22.99 -3.47
C TYR A 195 -2.21 -22.12 -2.62
N LEU A 196 -2.09 -20.80 -2.69
CA LEU A 196 -2.92 -19.85 -1.93
C LEU A 196 -4.42 -20.04 -2.19
N GLN A 197 -4.80 -20.23 -3.47
CA GLN A 197 -6.18 -20.53 -3.85
C GLN A 197 -6.72 -21.82 -3.21
N ARG A 198 -5.91 -22.89 -3.17
CA ARG A 198 -6.30 -24.18 -2.55
C ARG A 198 -6.45 -24.07 -1.04
N GLU A 199 -5.69 -23.18 -0.41
CA GLU A 199 -5.73 -22.91 1.03
C GLU A 199 -6.81 -21.88 1.43
N ASN A 200 -7.60 -21.37 0.47
CA ASN A 200 -8.57 -20.29 0.67
C ASN A 200 -7.93 -19.02 1.27
N PHE A 201 -6.69 -18.72 0.86
CA PHE A 201 -5.94 -17.60 1.40
C PHE A 201 -5.83 -16.45 0.41
N HIS A 202 -5.85 -15.23 0.94
CA HIS A 202 -5.97 -14.03 0.14
C HIS A 202 -4.64 -13.60 -0.49
N PHE A 203 -4.70 -13.02 -1.68
CA PHE A 203 -3.53 -12.39 -2.28
C PHE A 203 -3.85 -11.21 -3.21
N THR A 204 -2.95 -10.24 -3.20
CA THR A 204 -2.87 -9.15 -4.16
C THR A 204 -1.63 -9.34 -5.04
N ILE A 205 -1.55 -8.62 -6.16
CA ILE A 205 -0.40 -8.68 -7.06
C ILE A 205 -0.11 -7.25 -7.53
N HIS A 206 1.13 -6.76 -7.34
CA HIS A 206 1.58 -5.53 -8.02
C HIS A 206 1.50 -5.72 -9.53
N ALA A 207 0.60 -5.05 -10.22
CA ALA A 207 0.50 -5.17 -11.67
C ALA A 207 -0.12 -3.92 -12.27
N GLY A 208 0.36 -3.50 -13.43
CA GLY A 208 -0.14 -2.30 -14.07
C GLY A 208 0.46 -1.01 -13.49
N GLU A 209 1.73 -1.02 -13.09
CA GLU A 209 2.45 0.16 -12.60
C GLU A 209 3.48 0.62 -13.63
N ALA A 210 4.54 -0.17 -13.82
CA ALA A 210 5.59 0.05 -14.81
C ALA A 210 5.35 -0.75 -16.11
N PHE A 211 4.40 -1.69 -16.11
CA PHE A 211 3.97 -2.43 -17.29
C PHE A 211 2.47 -2.25 -17.57
N GLY A 212 2.09 -2.42 -18.85
CA GLY A 212 0.75 -2.05 -19.33
C GLY A 212 -0.35 -3.07 -19.01
N PRO A 213 -1.51 -2.95 -19.68
CA PRO A 213 -2.67 -3.83 -19.51
C PRO A 213 -2.40 -5.33 -19.60
N ALA A 214 -1.33 -5.76 -20.30
CA ALA A 214 -0.92 -7.16 -20.36
C ALA A 214 -0.57 -7.72 -18.97
N SER A 215 0.13 -6.95 -18.12
CA SER A 215 0.48 -7.35 -16.76
C SER A 215 -0.77 -7.56 -15.90
N ILE A 216 -1.69 -6.59 -15.97
CA ILE A 216 -2.96 -6.62 -15.27
C ILE A 216 -3.79 -7.84 -15.69
N TRP A 217 -3.82 -8.09 -17.01
CA TRP A 217 -4.54 -9.23 -17.56
C TRP A 217 -3.95 -10.56 -17.07
N GLU A 218 -2.62 -10.73 -17.05
CA GLU A 218 -1.99 -11.95 -16.51
C GLU A 218 -2.26 -12.13 -15.01
N ALA A 219 -2.10 -11.06 -14.22
CA ALA A 219 -2.35 -11.08 -12.79
C ALA A 219 -3.79 -11.54 -12.46
N ILE A 220 -4.78 -11.08 -13.23
CA ILE A 220 -6.18 -11.47 -13.01
C ILE A 220 -6.48 -12.85 -13.60
N GLN A 221 -6.17 -13.08 -14.88
CA GLN A 221 -6.72 -14.21 -15.62
C GLN A 221 -5.95 -15.51 -15.39
N PHE A 222 -4.62 -15.43 -15.22
CA PHE A 222 -3.81 -16.60 -14.93
C PHE A 222 -3.60 -16.79 -13.44
N CYS A 223 -3.26 -15.71 -12.73
CA CYS A 223 -2.87 -15.81 -11.33
C CYS A 223 -4.07 -15.69 -10.37
N GLY A 224 -5.17 -15.07 -10.78
CA GLY A 224 -6.40 -14.97 -9.98
C GLY A 224 -6.34 -13.89 -8.90
N ALA A 225 -5.60 -12.79 -9.12
CA ALA A 225 -5.46 -11.70 -8.17
C ALA A 225 -6.83 -11.18 -7.67
N GLU A 226 -6.99 -11.08 -6.35
CA GLU A 226 -8.20 -10.52 -5.74
C GLU A 226 -8.19 -8.99 -5.75
N ARG A 227 -7.00 -8.40 -5.72
CA ARG A 227 -6.71 -6.96 -5.82
C ARG A 227 -5.48 -6.75 -6.67
N LEU A 228 -5.32 -5.52 -7.18
CA LEU A 228 -4.14 -5.11 -7.93
C LEU A 228 -3.38 -4.06 -7.12
N GLY A 229 -2.14 -4.38 -6.75
CA GLY A 229 -1.15 -3.39 -6.33
C GLY A 229 -0.96 -2.39 -7.47
N HIS A 230 -1.30 -1.13 -7.22
CA HIS A 230 -1.48 -0.09 -8.23
C HIS A 230 -2.63 -0.38 -9.22
N GLY A 231 -2.35 -1.05 -10.35
CA GLY A 231 -3.29 -1.18 -11.46
C GLY A 231 -3.57 0.13 -12.20
N VAL A 232 -2.76 1.16 -12.01
CA VAL A 232 -2.95 2.52 -12.56
C VAL A 232 -2.95 2.53 -14.09
N ARG A 233 -2.14 1.68 -14.73
CA ARG A 233 -2.07 1.52 -16.19
C ARG A 233 -3.32 0.86 -16.80
N ILE A 234 -4.32 0.49 -16.01
CA ILE A 234 -5.64 0.11 -16.56
C ILE A 234 -6.27 1.25 -17.38
N VAL A 235 -5.87 2.49 -17.11
CA VAL A 235 -6.26 3.68 -17.89
C VAL A 235 -5.88 3.57 -19.37
N ASP A 236 -4.84 2.80 -19.71
CA ASP A 236 -4.42 2.57 -21.10
C ASP A 236 -5.44 1.72 -21.89
N ASP A 237 -6.31 0.98 -21.19
CA ASP A 237 -7.45 0.27 -21.79
C ASP A 237 -8.72 1.14 -21.76
N ILE A 238 -8.59 2.46 -21.64
CA ILE A 238 -9.69 3.43 -21.68
C ILE A 238 -9.41 4.44 -22.80
N THR A 239 -10.32 4.55 -23.75
CA THR A 239 -10.25 5.58 -24.81
C THR A 239 -11.13 6.76 -24.43
N THR A 240 -10.58 7.97 -24.48
CA THR A 240 -11.33 9.21 -24.32
C THR A 240 -11.53 9.86 -25.69
N ASP A 241 -12.78 10.07 -26.07
CA ASP A 241 -13.16 10.72 -27.32
C ASP A 241 -12.95 12.24 -27.25
N ALA A 242 -12.94 12.90 -28.41
CA ALA A 242 -12.81 14.36 -28.52
C ALA A 242 -13.91 15.16 -27.79
N ASN A 243 -15.06 14.53 -27.50
CA ASN A 243 -16.15 15.14 -26.73
C ASN A 243 -16.07 14.87 -25.22
N GLY A 244 -14.98 14.25 -24.74
CA GLY A 244 -14.78 13.89 -23.33
C GLY A 244 -15.48 12.59 -22.89
N SER A 245 -16.15 11.88 -23.80
CA SER A 245 -16.76 10.58 -23.48
C SER A 245 -15.69 9.48 -23.35
N HIS A 246 -15.82 8.63 -22.34
CA HIS A 246 -14.92 7.50 -22.13
C HIS A 246 -15.54 6.19 -22.65
N ARG A 247 -14.75 5.40 -23.38
CA ARG A 247 -15.06 4.02 -23.74
C ARG A 247 -14.06 3.10 -23.06
N LEU A 248 -14.58 2.13 -22.31
CA LEU A 248 -13.75 1.09 -21.69
C LEU A 248 -13.46 -0.01 -22.70
N GLY A 249 -12.21 -0.44 -22.76
CA GLY A 249 -11.80 -1.70 -23.34
C GLY A 249 -12.29 -2.88 -22.51
N ARG A 250 -12.00 -4.10 -22.99
CA ARG A 250 -12.55 -5.33 -22.41
C ARG A 250 -12.02 -5.58 -21.00
N LEU A 251 -10.73 -5.30 -20.77
CA LEU A 251 -10.10 -5.54 -19.47
C LEU A 251 -10.57 -4.51 -18.45
N ALA A 252 -10.56 -3.23 -18.81
CA ALA A 252 -11.06 -2.14 -17.98
C ALA A 252 -12.54 -2.35 -17.60
N ALA A 253 -13.38 -2.75 -18.56
CA ALA A 253 -14.77 -3.09 -18.29
C ALA A 253 -14.89 -4.29 -17.34
N PHE A 254 -14.09 -5.35 -17.52
CA PHE A 254 -14.09 -6.52 -16.64
C PHE A 254 -13.70 -6.14 -15.21
N VAL A 255 -12.57 -5.44 -15.03
CA VAL A 255 -12.05 -4.96 -13.74
C VAL A 255 -13.12 -4.14 -13.01
N ARG A 256 -13.71 -3.15 -13.70
CA ARG A 256 -14.76 -2.31 -13.13
C ARG A 256 -16.00 -3.12 -12.73
N ASN A 257 -16.50 -3.97 -13.63
CA ASN A 257 -17.75 -4.70 -13.40
C ASN A 257 -17.61 -5.74 -12.30
N ARG A 258 -16.43 -6.36 -12.17
CA ARG A 258 -16.16 -7.33 -11.11
C ARG A 258 -15.72 -6.71 -9.79
N ARG A 259 -15.58 -5.37 -9.76
CA ARG A 259 -15.15 -4.59 -8.60
C ARG A 259 -13.78 -5.02 -8.08
N ILE A 260 -12.87 -5.40 -8.98
CA ILE A 260 -11.47 -5.70 -8.62
C ILE A 260 -10.85 -4.39 -8.10
N PRO A 261 -10.37 -4.36 -6.84
CA PRO A 261 -9.80 -3.16 -6.24
C PRO A 261 -8.49 -2.76 -6.91
N LEU A 262 -8.31 -1.45 -7.09
CA LEU A 262 -7.06 -0.82 -7.50
C LEU A 262 -6.44 -0.14 -6.27
N GLU A 263 -5.32 -0.66 -5.82
CA GLU A 263 -4.53 -0.15 -4.70
C GLU A 263 -3.65 1.01 -5.16
N LEU A 264 -4.26 2.15 -5.47
CA LEU A 264 -3.54 3.29 -6.07
C LEU A 264 -2.74 4.04 -5.01
N CYS A 265 -1.56 4.53 -5.42
CA CYS A 265 -0.59 5.19 -4.56
C CYS A 265 -0.14 6.49 -5.25
N PRO A 266 -0.93 7.58 -5.16
CA PRO A 266 -0.78 8.75 -6.03
C PRO A 266 0.65 9.32 -6.11
N THR A 267 1.29 9.61 -4.97
CA THR A 267 2.66 10.14 -4.98
C THR A 267 3.68 9.11 -5.47
N SER A 268 3.56 7.85 -5.06
CA SER A 268 4.45 6.79 -5.56
C SER A 268 4.34 6.62 -7.07
N ASN A 269 3.11 6.58 -7.61
CA ASN A 269 2.87 6.49 -9.05
C ASN A 269 3.44 7.68 -9.83
N VAL A 270 3.51 8.86 -9.21
CA VAL A 270 4.23 10.01 -9.75
C VAL A 270 5.74 9.74 -9.74
N HIS A 271 6.31 9.33 -8.60
CA HIS A 271 7.74 9.05 -8.44
C HIS A 271 8.27 7.89 -9.30
N THR A 272 7.46 6.86 -9.57
CA THR A 272 7.81 5.72 -10.42
C THR A 272 7.57 5.97 -11.90
N GLY A 273 6.95 7.11 -12.25
CA GLY A 273 6.70 7.52 -13.64
C GLY A 273 5.40 6.96 -14.24
N ALA A 274 4.58 6.27 -13.44
CA ALA A 274 3.27 5.78 -13.86
C ALA A 274 2.25 6.90 -14.09
N ALA A 275 2.44 8.06 -13.45
CA ALA A 275 1.70 9.30 -13.67
C ALA A 275 2.64 10.51 -13.77
N ALA A 276 2.23 11.54 -14.53
CA ALA A 276 3.03 12.75 -14.71
C ALA A 276 3.03 13.65 -13.45
N SER A 277 1.85 13.83 -12.86
CA SER A 277 1.62 14.67 -11.68
C SER A 277 0.38 14.17 -10.93
N ILE A 278 0.16 14.65 -9.70
CA ILE A 278 -1.07 14.32 -8.95
C ILE A 278 -2.31 14.84 -9.69
N ALA A 279 -2.24 16.04 -10.27
CA ALA A 279 -3.35 16.64 -11.05
C ALA A 279 -3.71 15.86 -12.31
N GLU A 280 -2.73 15.19 -12.92
CA GLU A 280 -2.92 14.33 -14.10
C GLU A 280 -3.06 12.84 -13.73
N HIS A 281 -3.13 12.52 -12.43
CA HIS A 281 -3.13 11.13 -11.98
C HIS A 281 -4.42 10.41 -12.43
N PRO A 282 -4.33 9.19 -13.01
CA PRO A 282 -5.49 8.46 -13.50
C PRO A 282 -6.59 8.16 -12.46
N ILE A 283 -6.28 8.24 -11.17
CA ILE A 283 -7.25 8.05 -10.06
C ILE A 283 -8.50 8.92 -10.24
N GLY A 284 -8.37 10.14 -10.76
CA GLY A 284 -9.51 11.03 -11.00
C GLY A 284 -10.52 10.44 -11.99
N THR A 285 -10.02 10.03 -13.15
CA THR A 285 -10.81 9.39 -14.21
C THR A 285 -11.33 8.02 -13.78
N LEU A 286 -10.51 7.20 -13.12
CA LEU A 286 -10.93 5.88 -12.66
C LEU A 286 -12.04 5.98 -11.61
N ARG A 287 -11.95 6.95 -10.70
CA ARG A 287 -13.00 7.26 -9.73
C ARG A 287 -14.29 7.70 -10.42
N SER A 288 -14.22 8.67 -11.34
CA SER A 288 -15.41 9.19 -12.04
C SER A 288 -16.13 8.12 -12.86
N LEU A 289 -15.37 7.16 -13.40
CA LEU A 289 -15.89 6.00 -14.13
C LEU A 289 -16.38 4.86 -13.23
N GLY A 290 -16.29 5.02 -11.91
CA GLY A 290 -16.85 4.11 -10.92
C GLY A 290 -15.99 2.87 -10.64
N PHE A 291 -14.69 2.88 -10.96
CA PHE A 291 -13.78 1.82 -10.53
C PHE A 291 -13.70 1.76 -9.01
N ARG A 292 -13.37 0.58 -8.47
CA ARG A 292 -13.09 0.43 -7.03
C ARG A 292 -11.65 0.85 -6.77
N VAL A 293 -11.45 2.16 -6.66
CA VAL A 293 -10.15 2.73 -6.30
C VAL A 293 -10.04 2.89 -4.78
N THR A 294 -8.82 2.71 -4.28
CA THR A 294 -8.39 3.02 -2.91
C THR A 294 -7.19 3.96 -2.99
N VAL A 295 -6.84 4.62 -1.88
CA VAL A 295 -5.68 5.51 -1.77
C VAL A 295 -4.77 4.95 -0.70
N ASN A 296 -3.48 4.89 -0.99
CA ASN A 296 -2.48 4.28 -0.13
C ASN A 296 -1.14 5.03 -0.26
N THR A 297 -0.25 4.79 0.69
CA THR A 297 1.06 5.45 0.81
C THR A 297 2.16 4.77 0.02
N ASP A 298 2.05 3.47 -0.23
CA ASP A 298 3.13 2.63 -0.77
C ASP A 298 4.36 2.61 0.14
N ASN A 299 5.28 3.56 -0.01
CA ASN A 299 6.51 3.63 0.77
C ASN A 299 6.63 5.01 1.43
N ARG A 300 6.24 5.12 2.71
CA ARG A 300 6.20 6.40 3.42
C ARG A 300 7.54 7.11 3.47
N LEU A 301 8.63 6.37 3.71
CA LEU A 301 9.98 6.94 3.75
C LEU A 301 10.43 7.35 2.35
N MET A 302 10.29 6.44 1.39
CA MET A 302 10.79 6.65 0.03
C MET A 302 10.08 7.82 -0.64
N SER A 303 8.75 7.90 -0.50
CA SER A 303 7.98 8.98 -1.11
C SER A 303 7.83 10.21 -0.22
N GLY A 304 8.25 10.15 1.06
CA GLY A 304 8.11 11.25 2.00
C GLY A 304 6.65 11.59 2.32
N VAL A 305 5.80 10.57 2.49
CA VAL A 305 4.34 10.72 2.59
C VAL A 305 3.75 10.08 3.84
N SER A 306 2.54 10.54 4.17
CA SER A 306 1.59 10.00 5.14
C SER A 306 0.24 9.82 4.44
N MET A 307 -0.70 9.12 5.07
CA MET A 307 -2.05 8.99 4.50
C MET A 307 -2.78 10.33 4.45
N SER A 308 -2.57 11.20 5.44
CA SER A 308 -3.10 12.55 5.40
C SER A 308 -2.49 13.39 4.29
N SER A 309 -1.18 13.31 4.04
CA SER A 309 -0.56 14.06 2.93
C SER A 309 -1.04 13.57 1.56
N GLU A 310 -1.32 12.27 1.38
CA GLU A 310 -1.98 11.76 0.17
C GLU A 310 -3.37 12.37 -0.02
N PHE A 311 -4.17 12.44 1.05
CA PHE A 311 -5.50 13.07 0.99
C PHE A 311 -5.40 14.57 0.71
N GLU A 312 -4.43 15.28 1.32
CA GLU A 312 -4.17 16.69 1.04
C GLU A 312 -3.78 16.92 -0.42
N ALA A 313 -2.88 16.11 -0.97
CA ALA A 313 -2.48 16.19 -2.37
C ALA A 313 -3.68 15.98 -3.32
N LEU A 314 -4.58 15.04 -3.00
CA LEU A 314 -5.79 14.79 -3.79
C LEU A 314 -6.83 15.90 -3.62
N ARG A 315 -6.98 16.48 -2.43
CA ARG A 315 -7.80 17.68 -2.21
C ARG A 315 -7.30 18.82 -3.10
N ASP A 316 -6.01 19.10 -3.08
CA ASP A 316 -5.43 20.24 -3.78
C ASP A 316 -5.48 20.06 -5.31
N ALA A 317 -5.30 18.82 -5.79
CA ALA A 317 -5.31 18.49 -7.21
C ALA A 317 -6.72 18.38 -7.82
N PHE A 318 -7.68 17.80 -7.09
CA PHE A 318 -9.00 17.46 -7.62
C PHE A 318 -10.17 18.19 -6.96
N GLY A 319 -9.91 18.99 -5.93
CA GLY A 319 -10.96 19.66 -5.14
C GLY A 319 -11.82 18.70 -4.32
N TRP A 320 -11.29 17.52 -3.97
CA TRP A 320 -12.02 16.49 -3.24
C TRP A 320 -12.27 16.89 -1.79
N GLY A 321 -13.51 16.68 -1.34
CA GLY A 321 -13.97 16.97 0.02
C GLY A 321 -14.21 15.71 0.86
N LEU A 322 -14.80 15.90 2.04
CA LEU A 322 -15.07 14.80 2.99
C LEU A 322 -15.90 13.65 2.41
N ALA A 323 -16.86 13.94 1.54
CA ALA A 323 -17.68 12.90 0.88
C ALA A 323 -16.84 12.01 -0.05
N ASP A 324 -15.88 12.60 -0.76
CA ASP A 324 -14.98 11.87 -1.65
C ASP A 324 -14.03 10.98 -0.84
N PHE A 325 -13.44 11.51 0.23
CA PHE A 325 -12.57 10.75 1.13
C PHE A 325 -13.32 9.63 1.85
N ARG A 326 -14.53 9.88 2.35
CA ARG A 326 -15.40 8.84 2.91
C ARG A 326 -15.64 7.71 1.92
N TRP A 327 -15.91 8.04 0.66
CA TRP A 327 -16.12 7.05 -0.39
C TRP A 327 -14.86 6.21 -0.66
N LEU A 328 -13.67 6.84 -0.68
CA LEU A 328 -12.39 6.16 -0.82
C LEU A 328 -12.10 5.24 0.37
N THR A 329 -12.29 5.72 1.59
CA THR A 329 -12.11 4.93 2.82
C THR A 329 -13.05 3.73 2.88
N ILE A 330 -14.34 3.90 2.52
CA ILE A 330 -15.29 2.78 2.45
C ILE A 330 -14.89 1.78 1.34
N ASN A 331 -14.37 2.25 0.20
CA ASN A 331 -13.83 1.35 -0.82
C ASN A 331 -12.63 0.57 -0.31
N GLY A 332 -11.73 1.21 0.43
CA GLY A 332 -10.62 0.55 1.15
C GLY A 332 -11.16 -0.56 2.04
N MET A 333 -12.06 -0.25 2.97
CA MET A 333 -12.57 -1.25 3.91
C MET A 333 -13.31 -2.39 3.21
N LYS A 334 -14.08 -2.11 2.15
CA LYS A 334 -14.75 -3.15 1.34
C LYS A 334 -13.78 -4.04 0.54
N SER A 335 -12.52 -3.64 0.43
CA SER A 335 -11.46 -4.34 -0.30
C SER A 335 -10.45 -5.02 0.63
N ALA A 336 -10.51 -4.75 1.93
CA ALA A 336 -9.68 -5.44 2.92
C ALA A 336 -9.88 -6.96 2.89
N PHE A 337 -8.83 -7.69 3.24
CA PHE A 337 -8.81 -9.14 3.46
C PHE A 337 -9.30 -9.54 4.87
N ALA A 338 -9.71 -8.56 5.68
CA ALA A 338 -10.42 -8.83 6.93
C ALA A 338 -11.73 -9.60 6.72
N PRO A 339 -12.13 -10.46 7.69
CA PRO A 339 -13.43 -11.13 7.69
C PRO A 339 -14.60 -10.17 7.46
N PHE A 340 -15.66 -10.65 6.81
CA PHE A 340 -16.81 -9.83 6.42
C PHE A 340 -17.42 -9.04 7.59
N ASP A 341 -17.66 -9.67 8.73
CA ASP A 341 -18.29 -9.01 9.89
C ASP A 341 -17.38 -7.92 10.48
N GLN A 342 -16.06 -8.14 10.49
CA GLN A 342 -15.10 -7.13 10.92
C GLN A 342 -15.10 -5.93 9.97
N ARG A 343 -15.10 -6.16 8.65
CA ARG A 343 -15.20 -5.09 7.65
C ARG A 343 -16.49 -4.30 7.80
N LEU A 344 -17.61 -4.99 8.02
CA LEU A 344 -18.90 -4.34 8.21
C LEU A 344 -18.92 -3.48 9.47
N GLY A 345 -18.43 -4.00 10.59
CA GLY A 345 -18.33 -3.24 11.85
C GLY A 345 -17.46 -2.00 11.70
N ILE A 346 -16.26 -2.10 11.10
CA ILE A 346 -15.41 -0.93 10.87
C ILE A 346 -16.10 0.10 9.96
N ILE A 347 -16.85 -0.32 8.94
CA ILE A 347 -17.60 0.60 8.08
C ILE A 347 -18.72 1.32 8.83
N GLU A 348 -19.58 0.56 9.53
CA GLU A 348 -20.81 1.09 10.13
C GLU A 348 -20.58 1.79 11.46
N ASP A 349 -19.63 1.31 12.26
CA ASP A 349 -19.44 1.75 13.64
C ASP A 349 -18.26 2.73 13.81
N VAL A 350 -17.33 2.77 12.85
CA VAL A 350 -16.14 3.63 12.93
C VAL A 350 -16.08 4.64 11.78
N ILE A 351 -16.02 4.17 10.52
CA ILE A 351 -15.80 5.04 9.36
C ILE A 351 -17.00 5.99 9.16
N LYS A 352 -18.22 5.45 9.04
CA LYS A 352 -19.39 6.31 8.78
C LYS A 352 -19.65 7.32 9.92
N PRO A 353 -19.62 6.94 11.21
CA PRO A 353 -19.79 7.89 12.30
C PRO A 353 -18.66 8.92 12.36
N GLY A 354 -17.40 8.50 12.17
CA GLY A 354 -16.27 9.42 12.18
C GLY A 354 -16.36 10.50 11.11
N TYR A 355 -16.77 10.15 9.89
CA TYR A 355 -17.03 11.16 8.85
C TYR A 355 -18.25 12.04 9.14
N ALA A 356 -19.31 11.49 9.75
CA ALA A 356 -20.49 12.29 10.13
C ALA A 356 -20.12 13.36 11.17
N GLU A 357 -19.32 13.00 12.17
CA GLU A 357 -18.81 13.95 13.18
C GLU A 357 -17.99 15.07 12.54
N LEU A 358 -17.12 14.77 11.57
CA LEU A 358 -16.32 15.79 10.89
C LEU A 358 -17.17 16.75 10.05
N VAL A 359 -18.27 16.28 9.46
CA VAL A 359 -19.22 17.13 8.74
C VAL A 359 -19.98 18.05 9.71
N GLU A 360 -20.34 17.56 10.90
CA GLU A 360 -20.99 18.39 11.94
C GLU A 360 -20.05 19.44 12.54
N LEU A 361 -18.77 19.11 12.72
CA LEU A 361 -17.76 20.02 13.29
C LEU A 361 -17.19 21.04 12.27
N GLY A 362 -17.28 20.73 10.97
CA GLY A 362 -16.78 21.57 9.87
C GLY A 362 -17.86 22.38 9.14
N GLY A 363 -19.11 22.36 9.65
CA GLY A 363 -20.26 23.11 9.14
C GLY A 363 -20.50 24.47 9.80
#